data_AF-A0A965EKY5-F1
#
_entry.id   AF-A0A965EKY5-F1
#
_cell.length_a   1.000
_cell.length_b   1.000
_cell.length_c   1.000
_cell.angle_alpha   90.00
_cell.angle_beta   90.00
_cell.angle_gamma   90.00
#
_symmetry.space_group_name_H-M   'P 1'
#
loop_
_entity.id
_entity.type
_entity.pdbx_description
1 polymer ?
#
loop_
_entity_poly.entity_id
_entity_poly.type
_entity_poly.pdbx_seq_one_letter_code
_entity_poly.pdbx_strand_id
1 'polypeptide(L)'
;MRRPFTLITSAVALACSSVIFAGETAWESQFLSSPIRLTEGLSKAGEGYFSPDMKSICYQGIPFDYPFYQIYLQPFDPDHPRIIEPTRVSTGRGRTTCSWFSPMASTCSL
;
A
#
# COMPACT_ATOMS: atom_id res chain seq x y z
N MET A 1 -33.66 -42.11 -36.37
CA MET A 1 -32.27 -41.58 -36.39
C MET A 1 -32.06 -40.74 -35.14
N ARG A 2 -31.31 -41.26 -34.16
CA ARG A 2 -31.02 -40.61 -32.87
C ARG A 2 -29.59 -40.06 -32.94
N ARG A 3 -29.41 -38.75 -32.79
CA ARG A 3 -28.08 -38.16 -32.52
C ARG A 3 -28.02 -37.84 -31.03
N PRO A 4 -27.11 -38.44 -30.25
CA PRO A 4 -26.93 -38.08 -28.86
C PRO A 4 -26.25 -36.70 -28.79
N PHE A 5 -26.93 -35.75 -28.16
CA PHE A 5 -26.40 -34.43 -27.86
C PHE A 5 -25.56 -34.57 -26.59
N THR A 6 -24.24 -34.67 -26.72
CA THR A 6 -23.33 -34.79 -25.59
C THR A 6 -23.24 -33.44 -24.87
N LEU A 7 -23.89 -33.31 -23.72
CA LEU A 7 -23.73 -32.17 -22.82
C LEU A 7 -22.35 -32.25 -22.18
N ILE A 8 -21.43 -31.36 -22.57
CA ILE A 8 -20.16 -31.16 -21.88
C ILE A 8 -20.47 -30.32 -20.64
N THR A 9 -20.66 -30.97 -19.49
CA THR A 9 -20.68 -30.29 -18.19
C THR A 9 -19.26 -29.87 -17.85
N SER A 10 -18.93 -28.59 -18.04
CA SER A 10 -17.69 -28.01 -17.54
C SER A 10 -17.72 -28.02 -16.01
N ALA A 11 -16.94 -28.91 -15.41
CA ALA A 11 -16.72 -28.92 -13.97
C ALA A 11 -15.87 -27.70 -13.63
N VAL A 12 -16.51 -26.65 -13.10
CA VAL A 12 -15.81 -25.55 -12.44
C VAL A 12 -15.21 -26.11 -11.16
N ALA A 13 -13.94 -26.48 -11.21
CA ALA A 13 -13.17 -26.84 -10.03
C ALA A 13 -12.97 -25.57 -9.19
N LEU A 14 -13.82 -25.41 -8.17
CA LEU A 14 -13.65 -24.41 -7.13
C LEU A 14 -12.45 -24.83 -6.27
N ALA A 15 -11.24 -24.47 -6.73
CA ALA A 15 -10.03 -24.62 -5.94
C ALA A 15 -10.15 -23.68 -4.73
N CYS A 16 -10.47 -24.26 -3.58
CA CYS A 16 -10.43 -23.59 -2.29
C CYS A 16 -8.96 -23.24 -2.01
N SER A 17 -8.55 -22.01 -2.28
CA SER A 17 -7.25 -21.50 -1.85
C SER A 17 -7.25 -21.47 -0.32
N SER A 18 -6.62 -22.46 0.30
CA SER A 18 -6.29 -22.43 1.72
C SER A 18 -5.34 -21.25 1.94
N VAL A 19 -5.85 -20.20 2.59
CA VAL A 19 -5.01 -19.13 3.11
C VAL A 19 -4.16 -19.73 4.23
N ILE A 20 -2.88 -19.96 3.96
CA ILE A 20 -1.93 -20.37 4.99
C ILE A 20 -1.65 -19.14 5.85
N PHE A 21 -2.25 -19.09 7.04
CA PHE A 21 -1.81 -18.19 8.10
C PHE A 21 -0.54 -18.79 8.70
N ALA A 22 0.62 -18.20 8.42
CA ALA A 22 1.81 -18.43 9.22
C ALA A 22 1.51 -17.90 10.62
N GLY A 23 1.42 -18.79 11.61
CA GLY A 23 1.21 -18.41 13.01
C GLY A 23 2.47 -17.72 13.54
N GLU A 24 2.29 -16.62 14.28
CA GLU A 24 3.39 -15.90 14.93
C GLU A 24 4.18 -16.86 15.83
N THR A 25 5.50 -16.89 15.63
CA THR A 25 6.37 -17.62 16.56
C THR A 25 6.53 -16.83 17.87
N ALA A 26 6.89 -17.51 18.96
CA ALA A 26 7.18 -16.83 20.24
C ALA A 26 8.29 -15.77 20.12
N TRP A 27 9.21 -15.94 19.16
CA TRP A 27 10.26 -14.96 18.87
C TRP A 27 9.76 -13.77 18.06
N GLU A 28 8.82 -13.98 17.15
CA GLU A 28 8.25 -12.91 16.32
C GLU A 28 7.43 -11.94 17.16
N SER A 29 6.54 -12.46 18.00
CA SER A 29 5.68 -11.67 18.90
C SER A 29 6.46 -10.88 19.98
N GLN A 30 7.73 -11.22 20.22
CA GLN A 30 8.60 -10.45 21.11
C GLN A 30 9.02 -9.10 20.49
N PHE A 31 9.16 -9.03 19.16
CA PHE A 31 9.74 -7.87 18.47
C PHE A 31 8.78 -7.20 17.48
N LEU A 32 7.81 -7.94 16.94
CA LEU A 32 6.85 -7.45 15.97
C LEU A 32 5.46 -7.39 16.60
N SER A 33 4.69 -6.41 16.14
CA SER A 33 3.26 -6.31 16.39
C SER A 33 2.52 -6.38 15.07
N SER A 34 1.20 -6.57 15.14
CA SER A 34 0.36 -6.57 13.95
C SER A 34 0.55 -5.27 13.14
N PRO A 35 0.84 -5.35 11.83
CA PRO A 35 1.04 -4.16 11.02
C PRO A 35 -0.17 -3.24 11.00
N ILE A 36 0.07 -1.94 11.08
CA ILE A 36 -0.98 -0.91 11.01
C ILE A 36 -0.97 -0.27 9.62
N ARG A 37 -2.14 -0.18 8.99
CA ARG A 37 -2.30 0.48 7.69
C ARG A 37 -2.31 2.00 7.87
N LEU A 38 -1.44 2.70 7.13
CA LEU A 38 -1.29 4.16 7.22
C LEU A 38 -1.79 4.92 5.99
N THR A 39 -2.03 4.25 4.86
CA THR A 39 -2.45 4.86 3.60
C THR A 39 -3.76 4.27 3.08
N GLU A 40 -4.54 5.08 2.36
CA GLU A 40 -5.74 4.67 1.62
C GLU A 40 -5.95 5.56 0.40
N GLY A 41 -7.01 5.30 -0.39
CA GLY A 41 -7.35 6.17 -1.53
C GLY A 41 -6.42 6.05 -2.75
N LEU A 42 -5.60 5.00 -2.81
CA LEU A 42 -4.64 4.76 -3.87
C LEU A 42 -4.95 3.44 -4.59
N SER A 43 -4.77 3.43 -5.91
CA SER A 43 -4.78 2.19 -6.69
C SER A 43 -3.53 1.34 -6.42
N LYS A 44 -2.41 2.00 -6.09
CA LYS A 44 -1.16 1.36 -5.68
C LYS A 44 -0.38 2.26 -4.73
N ALA A 45 0.00 1.74 -3.57
CA ALA A 45 0.98 2.36 -2.68
C ALA A 45 2.41 2.00 -3.16
N GLY A 46 3.34 2.93 -3.04
CA GLY A 46 4.77 2.74 -3.34
C GLY A 46 5.65 2.90 -2.11
N GLU A 47 6.89 3.33 -2.33
CA GLU A 47 7.86 3.54 -1.26
C GLU A 47 7.46 4.68 -0.32
N GLY A 48 7.78 4.56 0.97
CA GLY A 48 7.51 5.58 1.98
C GLY A 48 8.64 5.71 3.01
N TYR A 49 8.85 6.94 3.48
CA TYR A 49 9.89 7.33 4.43
C TYR A 49 9.27 8.06 5.61
N PHE A 50 9.79 7.86 6.81
CA PHE A 50 9.45 8.64 8.00
C PHE A 50 10.38 9.85 8.11
N SER A 51 9.86 10.99 8.54
CA SER A 51 10.68 12.15 8.84
C SER A 51 11.61 11.87 10.03
N PRO A 52 12.78 12.53 10.12
CA PRO A 52 13.71 12.32 11.23
C PRO A 52 13.12 12.59 12.63
N ASP A 53 12.13 13.48 12.71
CA ASP A 53 11.40 13.82 13.93
C ASP A 53 10.15 12.96 14.18
N MET A 54 9.89 11.96 13.31
CA MET A 54 8.74 11.04 13.38
C MET A 54 7.37 11.72 13.34
N LYS A 55 7.27 12.93 12.78
CA LYS A 55 6.02 13.69 12.68
C LYS A 55 5.34 13.63 11.31
N SER A 56 5.98 13.03 10.32
CA SER A 56 5.44 12.95 8.97
C SER A 56 5.95 11.72 8.22
N ILE A 57 5.17 11.30 7.23
CA ILE A 57 5.55 10.25 6.27
C ILE A 57 5.50 10.87 4.88
N CYS A 58 6.54 10.64 4.08
CA CYS A 58 6.51 10.95 2.67
C CYS A 58 6.53 9.69 1.82
N TYR A 59 5.60 9.55 0.89
CA TYR A 59 5.44 8.30 0.15
C TYR A 59 4.92 8.50 -1.28
N GLN A 60 5.13 7.47 -2.09
CA GLN A 60 4.59 7.36 -3.44
C GLN A 60 3.19 6.72 -3.43
N GLY A 61 2.29 7.24 -4.28
CA GLY A 61 0.99 6.63 -4.53
C GLY A 61 0.51 6.85 -5.96
N ILE A 62 -0.19 5.86 -6.53
CA ILE A 62 -0.93 6.03 -7.79
C ILE A 62 -2.39 6.35 -7.41
N PRO A 63 -2.87 7.60 -7.58
CA PRO A 63 -4.27 7.92 -7.32
C PRO A 63 -5.18 7.24 -8.35
N PHE A 64 -6.49 7.17 -8.08
CA PHE A 64 -7.42 6.49 -8.99
C PHE A 64 -7.65 7.23 -10.31
N ASP A 65 -7.40 8.54 -10.35
CA ASP A 65 -7.64 9.42 -11.48
C ASP A 65 -6.40 9.66 -12.36
N TYR A 66 -5.24 9.10 -11.99
CA TYR A 66 -3.98 9.31 -12.72
C TYR A 66 -3.09 8.06 -12.73
N PRO A 67 -2.57 7.62 -13.91
CA PRO A 67 -1.93 6.31 -14.05
C PRO A 67 -0.45 6.26 -13.62
N PHE A 68 0.08 7.33 -13.02
CA PHE A 68 1.48 7.40 -12.60
C PHE A 68 1.61 7.74 -11.13
N TYR A 69 2.69 7.27 -10.52
CA TYR A 69 3.05 7.64 -9.16
C TYR A 69 3.16 9.16 -9.02
N GLN A 70 2.64 9.62 -7.88
CA GLN A 70 2.72 10.96 -7.34
C GLN A 70 3.27 10.88 -5.92
N ILE A 71 3.77 11.99 -5.38
CA ILE A 71 4.36 12.05 -4.04
C ILE A 71 3.41 12.74 -3.07
N TYR A 72 3.26 12.15 -1.91
CA TYR A 72 2.35 12.57 -0.86
C TYR A 72 3.12 12.75 0.46
N LEU A 73 2.78 13.81 1.19
CA LEU A 73 3.25 14.09 2.54
C LEU A 73 2.07 14.00 3.50
N GLN A 74 2.18 13.15 4.52
CA GLN A 74 1.13 12.91 5.50
C GLN A 74 1.67 13.19 6.91
N PRO A 75 0.93 13.91 7.79
CA PRO A 75 1.25 13.96 9.21
C PRO A 75 1.27 12.56 9.83
N PHE A 76 2.12 12.35 10.83
CA PHE A 76 2.26 11.07 11.51
C PHE A 76 2.44 11.26 13.00
N ASP A 77 1.83 10.35 13.77
CA ASP A 77 1.96 10.26 15.21
C ASP A 77 2.27 8.79 15.54
N PRO A 78 3.49 8.48 16.04
CA PRO A 78 3.88 7.12 16.36
C PRO A 78 3.09 6.54 17.54
N ASP A 79 2.54 7.37 18.42
CA ASP A 79 1.75 6.92 19.57
C ASP A 79 0.31 6.58 19.18
N HIS A 80 -0.21 7.25 18.13
CA HIS A 80 -1.57 7.04 17.61
C HIS A 80 -1.60 6.89 16.08
N PRO A 81 -0.95 5.83 15.54
CA PRO A 81 -0.84 5.60 14.10
C PRO A 81 -2.23 5.35 13.50
N ARG A 82 -2.57 6.17 12.51
CA ARG A 82 -3.84 6.11 11.80
C ARG A 82 -3.69 6.70 10.40
N ILE A 83 -4.69 6.43 9.59
CA ILE A 83 -4.82 7.07 8.28
C ILE A 83 -5.15 8.54 8.49
N ILE A 84 -4.37 9.41 7.89
CA ILE A 84 -4.56 10.86 7.90
C ILE A 84 -4.55 11.32 6.44
N GLU A 85 -5.40 12.28 6.09
CA GLU A 85 -5.46 12.80 4.73
C GLU A 85 -4.10 13.40 4.33
N PRO A 86 -3.48 12.93 3.24
CA PRO A 86 -2.18 13.41 2.80
C PRO A 86 -2.29 14.68 1.94
N THR A 87 -1.20 15.43 1.89
CA THR A 87 -1.01 16.51 0.91
C THR A 87 -0.15 16.00 -0.24
N ARG A 88 -0.64 16.13 -1.49
CA ARG A 88 0.20 15.87 -2.67
C ARG A 88 1.26 16.97 -2.81
N VAL A 89 2.53 16.58 -2.82
CA VAL A 89 3.67 17.52 -2.98
C VAL A 89 4.26 17.49 -4.39
N SER A 90 3.91 16.48 -5.20
CA SER A 90 4.20 16.49 -6.63
C SER A 90 3.27 17.43 -7.40
N THR A 91 3.64 17.76 -8.64
CA THR A 91 2.86 18.66 -9.52
C THR A 91 1.51 18.09 -9.97
N GLY A 92 1.22 16.82 -9.68
CA GLY A 92 0.05 16.11 -10.20
C GLY A 92 0.17 15.72 -11.67
N ARG A 93 1.34 15.95 -12.31
CA ARG A 93 1.59 15.70 -13.72
C ARG A 93 2.93 15.00 -13.90
N GLY A 94 3.05 14.21 -14.95
CA GLY A 94 4.28 13.48 -15.26
C GLY A 94 4.46 12.28 -14.34
N ARG A 95 5.70 11.79 -14.25
CA ARG A 95 6.05 10.60 -13.45
C ARG A 95 6.96 11.03 -12.33
N THR A 96 6.75 10.47 -11.14
CA THR A 96 7.66 10.63 -10.00
C THR A 96 8.35 9.31 -9.70
N THR A 97 9.57 9.40 -9.18
CA THR A 97 10.35 8.26 -8.65
C THR A 97 10.35 8.36 -7.12
N CYS A 98 11.43 8.01 -6.45
CA CYS A 98 11.54 8.00 -4.99
C CYS A 98 11.46 9.42 -4.42
N SER A 99 10.82 9.57 -3.26
CA SER A 99 10.85 10.79 -2.47
C SER A 99 11.89 10.71 -1.35
N TRP A 100 12.20 11.83 -0.69
CA TRP A 100 13.13 11.85 0.45
C TRP A 100 12.88 13.08 1.35
N PHE A 101 13.27 12.99 2.63
CA PHE A 101 13.26 14.14 3.56
C PHE A 101 14.62 14.82 3.60
N SER A 102 14.68 16.12 3.32
CA SER A 102 15.93 16.90 3.42
C SER A 102 16.64 16.68 4.77
N PRO A 103 17.98 16.54 4.81
CA PRO A 103 18.67 16.22 6.07
C PRO A 103 18.61 17.37 7.09
N MET A 104 18.34 18.60 6.62
CA MET A 104 18.27 19.81 7.45
C MET A 104 16.85 20.33 7.67
N ALA A 105 15.83 19.74 7.03
CA ALA A 105 14.46 20.22 7.10
C ALA A 105 13.46 19.07 6.98
N SER A 106 12.32 19.17 7.66
CA SER A 106 11.21 18.21 7.54
C SER A 106 10.44 18.31 6.20
N THR A 107 11.07 18.87 5.16
CA THR A 107 10.49 19.03 3.83
C THR A 107 10.73 17.77 3.02
N CYS A 108 9.65 17.21 2.47
CA CYS A 108 9.74 16.14 1.50
C CYS A 108 9.96 16.66 0.08
N SER A 109 10.86 16.02 -0.66
CA SER A 109 11.20 16.28 -2.06
C SER A 109 11.06 15.04 -2.93
N LEU A 110 11.02 15.26 -4.26
CA LEU A 110 10.94 14.25 -5.33
C LEU A 110 12.31 13.86 -5.91
#